data_AF-A0A924Z2R7-F1
#
_entry.id   AF-A0A924Z2R7-F1
#
_cell.length_a   1.000
_cell.length_b   1.000
_cell.length_c   1.000
_cell.angle_alpha   90.00
_cell.angle_beta   90.00
_cell.angle_gamma   90.00
#
_symmetry.space_group_name_H-M   'P 1'
#
loop_
_entity.id
_entity.type
_entity.pdbx_description
1 polymer ?
#
loop_
_entity_poly.entity_id
_entity_poly.type
_entity_poly.pdbx_seq_one_letter_code
_entity_poly.pdbx_strand_id
1 'polypeptide(L)' 'QFDQAYMNGQAKAHAKTEAIYQKELKQGRDSDVKAFATQILPIVAEHYKMAENILAGHQAMTR' A
#
# COMPACT_ATOMS: atom_id res chain seq x y z
N GLN A 1 -6.79 10.81 17.52
CA GLN A 1 -7.98 10.14 16.94
C GLN A 1 -8.03 10.24 15.41
N PHE A 2 -7.80 11.38 14.77
CA PHE A 2 -7.77 11.45 13.29
C PHE A 2 -6.55 10.72 12.69
N ASP A 3 -5.33 11.08 13.10
CA ASP A 3 -4.10 10.55 12.49
C ASP A 3 -4.03 9.02 12.51
N GLN A 4 -4.40 8.40 13.63
CA GLN A 4 -4.44 6.94 13.75
C GLN A 4 -5.46 6.31 12.79
N ALA A 5 -6.67 6.87 12.70
CA ALA A 5 -7.71 6.39 11.79
C ALA A 5 -7.30 6.58 10.32
N TYR A 6 -6.72 7.73 10.01
CA TYR A 6 -6.16 8.04 8.70
C TYR A 6 -5.07 7.03 8.31
N MET A 7 -4.08 6.80 9.18
CA MET A 7 -3.00 5.85 8.91
C MET A 7 -3.51 4.40 8.79
N ASN A 8 -4.53 4.02 9.55
CA ASN A 8 -5.19 2.72 9.40
C ASN A 8 -5.86 2.58 8.03
N GLY A 9 -6.54 3.64 7.57
CA GLY A 9 -7.11 3.73 6.23
C GLY A 9 -6.04 3.64 5.14
N GLN A 10 -4.94 4.39 5.27
CA GLN A 10 -3.83 4.38 4.32
C GLN A 10 -3.18 3.00 4.21
N ALA A 11 -2.90 2.32 5.33
CA ALA A 11 -2.31 0.98 5.31
C ALA A 11 -3.21 -0.01 4.54
N LYS A 12 -4.52 -0.01 4.83
CA LYS A 12 -5.50 -0.86 4.11
C LYS A 12 -5.58 -0.52 2.62
N ALA A 13 -5.61 0.76 2.28
CA ALA A 13 -5.72 1.21 0.90
C ALA A 13 -4.47 0.83 0.09
N HIS A 14 -3.27 1.08 0.62
CA HIS A 14 -2.03 0.75 -0.07
C HIS A 14 -1.84 -0.77 -0.23
N ALA A 15 -2.15 -1.58 0.79
CA ALA A 15 -2.14 -3.05 0.68
C ALA A 15 -3.08 -3.56 -0.43
N LYS A 16 -4.29 -3.00 -0.52
CA LYS A 16 -5.25 -3.35 -1.58
C LYS A 16 -4.73 -2.95 -2.96
N THR A 17 -4.16 -1.76 -3.10
CA THR A 17 -3.60 -1.28 -4.38
C THR A 17 -2.40 -2.13 -4.79
N GLU A 18 -1.54 -2.50 -3.85
CA GLU A 18 -0.42 -3.41 -4.11
C GLU A 18 -0.91 -4.75 -4.68
N ALA A 19 -1.93 -5.34 -4.06
CA ALA A 19 -2.54 -6.59 -4.54
C ALA A 19 -3.17 -6.45 -5.94
N ILE A 20 -3.79 -5.30 -6.25
CA ILE A 20 -4.35 -5.02 -7.58
C ILE A 20 -3.24 -4.97 -8.64
N TYR A 21 -2.14 -4.27 -8.37
CA TYR A 21 -1.00 -4.20 -9.29
C TYR A 21 -0.33 -5.55 -9.46
N GLN A 22 -0.11 -6.30 -8.38
CA GLN A 22 0.43 -7.66 -8.49
C GLN A 22 -0.48 -8.57 -9.32
N LYS A 23 -1.81 -8.44 -9.20
CA LYS A 23 -2.76 -9.18 -10.04
C LYS A 23 -2.65 -8.76 -11.51
N GLU A 24 -2.58 -7.47 -11.79
CA GLU A 24 -2.44 -6.95 -13.15
C GLU A 24 -1.14 -7.43 -13.82
N LEU A 25 -0.02 -7.42 -13.09
CA LEU A 25 1.25 -7.95 -13.61
C LEU A 25 1.17 -9.44 -13.94
N LYS A 26 0.45 -10.23 -13.14
CA LYS A 26 0.29 -11.68 -13.32
C LYS A 26 -0.73 -12.05 -14.40
N GLN A 27 -1.85 -11.34 -14.48
CA GLN A 27 -3.04 -11.79 -15.23
C GLN A 27 -3.49 -10.79 -16.30
N GLY A 28 -2.99 -9.56 -16.26
CA GLY A 28 -3.30 -8.50 -17.20
C GLY A 28 -2.80 -8.76 -18.61
N ARG A 29 -3.46 -8.13 -19.57
CA ARG A 29 -3.21 -8.30 -21.02
C ARG A 29 -2.82 -7.00 -21.72
N ASP A 30 -3.19 -5.86 -21.16
CA ASP A 30 -2.85 -4.55 -21.70
C ASP A 30 -1.39 -4.21 -21.33
N SER A 31 -0.53 -4.02 -22.33
CA SER A 31 0.90 -3.78 -22.11
C SER A 31 1.17 -2.47 -21.36
N ASP A 32 0.36 -1.44 -21.60
CA ASP A 32 0.58 -0.11 -21.05
C ASP A 32 0.15 -0.09 -19.57
N VAL A 33 -0.95 -0.77 -19.25
CA VAL A 33 -1.40 -0.93 -17.87
C VAL A 33 -0.39 -1.76 -17.05
N LYS A 34 0.19 -2.81 -17.64
CA LYS A 34 1.25 -3.59 -16.98
C LYS A 34 2.52 -2.79 -16.78
N ALA A 35 2.92 -1.96 -17.75
CA ALA A 35 4.07 -1.08 -17.61
C ALA A 35 3.87 -0.08 -16.47
N PHE A 36 2.69 0.55 -16.40
CA PHE A 36 2.32 1.43 -15.30
C PHE A 36 2.37 0.70 -13.95
N ALA A 37 1.74 -0.48 -13.84
CA ALA A 37 1.77 -1.27 -12.61
C ALA A 37 3.20 -1.64 -12.20
N THR A 38 4.08 -1.96 -13.15
CA THR A 38 5.49 -2.27 -12.90
C THR A 38 6.23 -1.08 -12.29
N GLN A 39 6.00 0.12 -12.83
CA GLN A 39 6.66 1.34 -12.37
C GLN A 39 6.16 1.77 -10.97
N ILE A 40 4.87 1.64 -10.70
CA ILE A 40 4.25 2.21 -9.49
C ILE A 40 4.25 1.21 -8.31
N LEU A 41 4.25 -0.10 -8.57
CA LEU A 41 4.20 -1.11 -7.51
C LEU A 41 5.24 -0.93 -6.40
N PRO A 42 6.53 -0.67 -6.68
CA PRO A 42 7.53 -0.46 -5.63
C PRO A 42 7.18 0.71 -4.70
N ILE A 43 6.64 1.80 -5.26
CA ILE A 43 6.27 3.01 -4.51
C ILE A 43 5.07 2.72 -3.59
N VAL A 44 4.06 2.00 -4.09
CA VAL A 44 2.89 1.63 -3.28
C VAL A 44 3.29 0.67 -2.15
N ALA A 45 4.17 -0.29 -2.41
CA ALA A 45 4.68 -1.21 -1.40
C ALA A 45 5.50 -0.47 -0.31
N GLU A 46 6.31 0.51 -0.71
CA GLU A 46 7.06 1.33 0.24
C GLU A 46 6.13 2.18 1.13
N HIS A 47 5.13 2.85 0.54
CA HIS A 47 4.13 3.60 1.29
C HIS A 47 3.30 2.71 2.22
N TYR A 48 2.96 1.49 1.81
CA TYR A 48 2.28 0.52 2.68
C TYR A 48 3.13 0.21 3.92
N LYS A 49 4.41 -0.14 3.72
CA LYS A 49 5.35 -0.43 4.82
C LYS A 49 5.52 0.77 5.76
N MET A 50 5.61 1.99 5.23
CA MET A 50 5.66 3.20 6.05
C MET A 50 4.39 3.36 6.90
N ALA A 51 3.21 3.13 6.32
CA ALA A 51 1.95 3.23 7.05
C ALA A 51 1.85 2.19 8.18
N GLU A 52 2.30 0.95 7.94
CA GLU A 52 2.36 -0.09 8.99
C GLU A 52 3.32 0.28 10.12
N ASN A 53 4.51 0.81 9.79
CA ASN A 53 5.49 1.22 10.79
C ASN A 53 4.96 2.34 11.69
N ILE A 54 4.26 3.33 11.12
CA ILE A 54 3.65 4.42 11.89
C ILE A 54 2.58 3.88 12.83
N LEU A 55 1.73 2.95 12.36
CA LEU A 55 0.71 2.32 13.20
C LEU A 55 1.31 1.51 14.34
N ALA A 56 2.34 0.70 14.06
CA ALA A 56 3.04 -0.10 15.06
C ALA A 56 3.71 0.80 16.12
N GLY A 57 4.36 1.87 15.69
CA GLY A 57 4.96 2.87 16.57
C GLY A 57 3.93 3.54 17.47
N HIS A 58 2.78 3.95 16.91
CA HIS A 58 1.68 4.52 17.70
C HIS A 58 1.15 3.53 18.74
N GLN A 59 0.91 2.27 18.36
CA GLN A 59 0.45 1.22 19.28
C GLN A 59 1.42 0.97 20.44
N ALA A 60 2.73 0.99 20.17
CA ALA A 60 3.77 0.80 21.19
C ALA A 60 3.78 1.94 22.21
N MET A 61 3.51 3.18 21.80
CA MET A 61 3.45 4.35 22.69
C MET A 61 2.17 4.44 23.53
N THR A 62 1.10 3.78 23.10
CA THR A 62 -0.21 3.79 23.78
C THR A 62 -0.45 2.59 24.71
N ARG A 63 0.54 1.71 24.86
CA ARG A 63 0.54 0.59 25.82
C ARG A 63 1.18 1.02 27.13
#